data_AF-A0A533VLR4-F1
#
_entry.id   AF-A0A533VLR4-F1
#
_cell.length_a   1.000
_cell.length_b   1.000
_cell.length_c   1.000
_cell.angle_alpha   90.00
_cell.angle_beta   90.00
_cell.angle_gamma   90.00
#
_symmetry.space_group_name_H-M   'P 1'
#
loop_
_entity.id
_entity.type
_entity.pdbx_description
1 polymer ?
#
loop_
_entity_poly.entity_id
_entity_poly.type
_entity_poly.pdbx_seq_one_letter_code
_entity_poly.pdbx_strand_id
1 'polypeptide(L)' 'VVSEGAIFCPKCARFYPIVEEIPIMLPDELRDKNQDVEFLKKYKNDLPTKIVNEGSPWHL' A
#
# COMPACT_ATOMS: atom_id res chain seq x y z
N VAL A 1 -17.61 -3.61 6.86
CA VAL A 1 -16.57 -2.60 7.16
C VAL A 1 -15.23 -3.21 6.78
N VAL A 2 -14.27 -2.44 6.27
CA VAL A 2 -12.93 -2.93 5.89
C VAL A 2 -11.93 -2.40 6.91
N SER A 3 -11.42 -3.27 7.79
CA SER A 3 -10.46 -2.89 8.83
C SER A 3 -9.04 -2.69 8.30
N GLU A 4 -8.63 -3.50 7.33
CA GLU A 4 -7.31 -3.47 6.71
C GLU A 4 -7.44 -3.75 5.20
N GLY A 5 -6.58 -3.14 4.38
CA GLY A 5 -6.62 -3.34 2.94
C GLY A 5 -5.71 -2.39 2.18
N ALA A 6 -5.80 -2.37 0.85
CA ALA A 6 -5.06 -1.42 0.02
C ALA A 6 -5.93 -0.93 -1.15
N ILE A 7 -5.88 0.37 -1.40
CA ILE A 7 -6.49 1.02 -2.57
C ILE A 7 -5.43 1.13 -3.65
N PHE A 8 -5.71 0.67 -4.86
CA PHE A 8 -4.76 0.72 -5.98
C PHE A 8 -5.28 1.61 -7.10
N CYS A 9 -4.43 2.52 -7.59
CA CYS A 9 -4.72 3.34 -8.76
C CYS A 9 -4.13 2.71 -10.02
N PRO A 10 -4.96 2.22 -10.97
CA PRO A 10 -4.46 1.60 -12.19
C PRO A 10 -3.80 2.59 -13.18
N LYS A 11 -4.02 3.91 -13.00
CA LYS A 11 -3.45 4.93 -13.89
C LYS A 11 -1.98 5.24 -13.59
N CYS A 12 -1.60 5.21 -12.31
CA CYS A 12 -0.26 5.59 -11.87
C CYS A 12 0.43 4.54 -10.99
N ALA A 13 -0.16 3.34 -10.88
CA ALA A 13 0.32 2.21 -10.10
C ALA A 13 0.55 2.49 -8.60
N ARG A 14 0.03 3.59 -8.05
CA ARG A 14 0.11 3.87 -6.62
C ARG A 14 -0.82 3.00 -5.82
N PHE A 15 -0.36 2.59 -4.63
CA PHE A 15 -1.23 1.99 -3.62
C PHE A 15 -1.30 2.86 -2.37
N TYR A 16 -2.42 2.78 -1.66
CA TYR A 16 -2.64 3.44 -0.37
C TYR A 16 -3.13 2.41 0.64
N PRO A 17 -2.41 2.19 1.76
CA PRO A 17 -2.83 1.24 2.77
C PRO A 17 -4.05 1.76 3.54
N ILE A 18 -4.91 0.84 3.95
CA ILE A 18 -6.00 1.05 4.92
C ILE A 18 -5.57 0.32 6.19
N VAL A 19 -5.47 1.05 7.29
CA VAL A 19 -5.09 0.53 8.61
C VAL A 19 -6.09 1.07 9.62
N GLU A 20 -6.64 0.19 10.46
CA GLU A 20 -7.68 0.55 11.44
C GLU A 20 -8.85 1.32 10.79
N GLU A 21 -9.30 0.85 9.62
CA GLU A 21 -10.38 1.46 8.83
C GLU A 21 -10.03 2.83 8.21
N ILE A 22 -8.82 3.36 8.44
CA ILE A 22 -8.37 4.66 7.93
C ILE A 22 -7.49 4.48 6.68
N PRO A 23 -7.90 4.99 5.51
CA PRO A 23 -7.04 5.04 4.33
C PRO A 23 -5.96 6.12 4.49
N ILE A 24 -4.69 5.72 4.39
CA ILE A 24 -3.54 6.62 4.49
C ILE A 24 -3.17 7.11 3.08
N MET A 25 -3.74 8.25 2.67
CA MET A 25 -3.54 8.87 1.35
C MET A 25 -2.52 10.01 1.38
N LEU A 26 -1.31 9.73 1.85
CA LEU A 26 -0.24 10.71 1.88
C LEU A 26 0.41 10.87 0.48
N PRO A 27 0.81 12.10 0.12
CA PRO A 27 1.76 12.35 -0.98
C PRO A 27 3.06 11.57 -0.80
N ASP A 28 3.74 11.21 -1.89
CA ASP A 28 4.92 10.33 -1.87
C ASP A 28 6.05 10.89 -0.99
N GLU A 29 6.22 12.21 -0.93
CA GLU A 29 7.21 12.90 -0.11
C GLU A 29 6.95 12.85 1.40
N LEU A 30 5.72 12.52 1.81
CA LEU A 30 5.32 12.36 3.22
C LEU A 30 5.21 10.90 3.64
N ARG A 31 5.50 9.95 2.74
CA ARG A 31 5.39 8.51 3.02
C ARG A 31 6.68 7.97 3.65
N ASP A 32 6.53 7.26 4.76
CA ASP A 32 7.63 6.51 5.37
C ASP A 32 7.81 5.19 4.62
N LYS A 33 8.96 5.05 3.94
CA LYS A 33 9.32 3.85 3.18
C LYS A 33 9.32 2.58 4.03
N ASN A 34 9.79 2.65 5.27
CA ASN A 34 9.87 1.47 6.13
C ASN A 34 8.45 1.00 6.51
N GLN A 35 7.55 1.91 6.85
CA GLN A 35 6.16 1.57 7.17
C GLN A 35 5.46 0.92 5.98
N ASP A 36 5.61 1.47 4.77
CA ASP A 36 5.02 0.90 3.57
C ASP A 36 5.59 -0.50 3.26
N VAL A 37 6.91 -0.68 3.38
CA VAL A 37 7.55 -1.98 3.15
C VAL A 37 7.14 -3.01 4.20
N GLU A 38 6.98 -2.62 5.48
CA GLU A 38 6.47 -3.50 6.53
C GLU A 38 5.02 -3.91 6.27
N PHE A 39 4.17 -2.97 5.85
CA PHE A 39 2.81 -3.26 5.41
C PHE A 39 2.80 -4.28 4.27
N LEU A 40 3.59 -4.04 3.21
CA LEU A 40 3.67 -4.98 2.09
C LEU A 40 4.18 -6.36 2.50
N LYS A 41 5.18 -6.45 3.39
CA LYS A 41 5.66 -7.74 3.92
C LYS A 41 4.60 -8.47 4.73
N LYS A 42 3.83 -7.74 5.56
CA LYS A 42 2.76 -8.30 6.40
C LYS A 42 1.66 -8.92 5.54
N TYR A 43 1.26 -8.26 4.45
CA TYR A 43 0.13 -8.69 3.60
C TYR A 43 0.54 -9.26 2.24
N LYS A 44 1.80 -9.62 2.03
CA LYS A 44 2.32 -10.07 0.73
C LYS A 44 1.53 -11.22 0.08
N ASN A 45 0.91 -12.07 0.91
CA ASN A 45 0.16 -13.24 0.45
C ASN A 45 -1.31 -12.93 0.17
N ASP A 46 -1.83 -11.82 0.71
CA ASP A 46 -3.22 -11.41 0.60
C ASP A 46 -3.41 -10.30 -0.46
N LEU A 47 -2.36 -9.52 -0.70
CA LEU A 47 -2.35 -8.44 -1.68
C LEU A 47 -2.01 -8.96 -3.09
N PRO A 48 -2.64 -8.40 -4.14
CA PRO A 48 -2.26 -8.68 -5.52
C PRO A 48 -0.79 -8.33 -5.82
N THR A 49 -0.14 -9.12 -6.69
CA THR A 49 1.26 -8.89 -7.12
C THR A 49 1.51 -7.47 -7.63
N LYS A 50 0.54 -6.87 -8.34
CA LYS A 50 0.61 -5.48 -8.81
C LYS A 50 0.78 -4.42 -7.71
N ILE A 51 0.44 -4.76 -6.46
CA ILE A 51 0.66 -3.90 -5.28
C ILE A 51 1.99 -4.28 -4.63
N VAL A 52 2.25 -5.58 -4.42
CA VAL A 52 3.41 -6.06 -3.66
C VAL A 52 4.72 -5.82 -4.41
N ASN A 53 4.76 -6.06 -5.72
CA ASN A 53 6.01 -6.11 -6.51
C ASN A 53 6.11 -4.97 -7.54
N GLU A 54 5.00 -4.32 -7.88
CA GLU A 54 4.94 -3.31 -8.95
C GLU A 54 4.39 -1.96 -8.45
N GLY A 55 3.99 -1.89 -7.19
CA GLY A 55 3.38 -0.73 -6.58
C GLY A 55 4.32 0.47 -6.49
N SER A 56 3.75 1.66 -6.69
CA SER A 56 4.39 2.94 -6.38
C SER A 56 3.89 3.48 -5.04
N PRO A 57 4.71 4.24 -4.30
CA PRO A 57 6.11 4.58 -4.59
C PRO A 57 7.10 3.45 -4.22
N TRP A 58 6.70 2.52 -3.35
CA TRP A 58 7.56 1.45 -2.85
C TRP A 58 6.94 0.09 -3.13
N HIS A 59 7.78 -0.91 -3.41
CA HIS A 59 7.43 -2.31 -3.57
C HIS A 59 8.51 -3.18 -2.94
N LEU A 60 8.21 -4.47 -2.74
CA LEU A 60 9.14 -5.45 -2.18
C LEU A 60 10.20 -5.91 -3.19
#